data_AF-A0A960K6H8-F1
#
_entry.id   AF-A0A960K6H8-F1
#
_cell.length_a   1.000
_cell.length_b   1.000
_cell.length_c   1.000
_cell.angle_alpha   90.00
_cell.angle_beta   90.00
_cell.angle_gamma   90.00
#
_symmetry.space_group_name_H-M   'P 1'
#
loop_
_entity.id
_entity.type
_entity.pdbx_description
1 polymer ?
#
loop_
_entity_poly.entity_id
_entity_poly.type
_entity_poly.pdbx_seq_one_letter_code
_entity_poly.pdbx_strand_id
1 'polypeptide(L)'
;MAVAGSTCEKCYVLKGFYRQKRVKEAQQRRLDRFDGPGWVVAMTRLVFWQMLETGLPFFRWFDSGDLQSVHMLRQIAEVAGQTPVVRHWLPTREYGIVREYLRENSLPDNLVVRISAPMVDGPAPRSLGLPTSTVHGGEEGPGFNCPARTSSPPNCGDCRACWDWRVGNVSYPLH
;
A
#
# COMPACT_ATOMS: atom_id res chain seq x y z
N MET A 1 9.10 4.16 -19.43
CA MET A 1 8.25 3.33 -20.32
C MET A 1 7.67 2.20 -19.50
N ALA A 2 6.41 1.83 -19.70
CA ALA A 2 5.84 0.67 -19.04
C ALA A 2 6.41 -0.62 -19.65
N VAL A 3 6.71 -1.62 -18.81
CA VAL A 3 7.27 -2.90 -19.23
C VAL A 3 6.13 -3.84 -19.62
N ALA A 4 6.20 -4.49 -20.77
CA ALA A 4 5.17 -5.46 -21.21
C ALA A 4 5.03 -6.62 -20.21
N GLY A 5 3.81 -7.05 -19.91
CA GLY A 5 3.48 -8.06 -18.90
C GLY A 5 3.55 -7.55 -17.46
N SER A 6 3.96 -6.28 -17.25
CA SER A 6 3.97 -5.71 -15.91
C SER A 6 2.59 -5.21 -15.51
N THR A 7 2.35 -5.21 -14.20
CA THR A 7 1.22 -4.52 -13.58
C THR A 7 1.16 -3.02 -13.93
N CYS A 8 2.31 -2.42 -14.29
CA CYS A 8 2.41 -1.03 -14.72
C CYS A 8 2.00 -0.81 -16.20
N GLU A 9 1.98 -1.85 -17.04
CA GLU A 9 1.61 -1.76 -18.47
C GLU A 9 0.20 -1.18 -18.67
N LYS A 10 -0.75 -1.68 -17.88
CA LYS A 10 -2.16 -1.25 -17.91
C LYS A 10 -2.56 -0.46 -16.67
N CYS A 11 -1.59 0.09 -15.94
CA CYS A 11 -1.79 0.75 -14.64
C CYS A 11 -2.96 1.74 -14.69
N TYR A 12 -3.88 1.62 -13.73
CA TYR A 12 -5.05 2.50 -13.65
C TYR A 12 -4.66 3.97 -13.38
N VAL A 13 -3.51 4.21 -12.74
CA VAL A 13 -2.95 5.56 -12.49
C VAL A 13 -2.54 6.24 -13.80
N LEU A 14 -2.27 5.48 -14.86
CA LEU A 14 -2.00 6.03 -16.19
C LEU A 14 -3.30 6.32 -16.98
N LYS A 15 -4.48 6.16 -16.37
CA LYS A 15 -5.81 6.31 -17.00
C LYS A 15 -6.71 7.23 -16.17
N GLY A 16 -7.86 7.61 -16.74
CA GLY A 16 -8.92 8.32 -16.03
C GLY A 16 -8.50 9.64 -15.38
N PHE A 17 -9.06 9.93 -14.20
CA PHE A 17 -8.84 11.17 -13.45
C PHE A 17 -7.37 11.42 -13.07
N TYR A 18 -6.57 10.37 -12.91
CA TYR A 18 -5.14 10.49 -12.56
C TYR A 18 -4.29 11.18 -13.65
N ARG A 19 -4.78 11.24 -14.90
CA ARG A 19 -4.11 12.02 -15.96
C ARG A 19 -4.42 13.51 -15.89
N GLN A 20 -5.48 13.91 -15.18
CA GLN A 20 -5.92 15.30 -15.15
C GLN A 20 -4.92 16.16 -14.40
N LYS A 21 -4.57 17.30 -14.99
CA LYS A 21 -3.58 18.25 -14.45
C LYS A 21 -3.88 18.60 -12.98
N ARG A 22 -5.14 18.86 -12.64
CA ARG A 22 -5.57 19.19 -11.27
C ARG A 22 -5.27 18.08 -10.26
N VAL A 23 -5.43 16.82 -10.65
CA VAL A 23 -5.14 15.66 -9.78
C VAL A 23 -3.63 15.54 -9.58
N LYS A 24 -2.83 15.66 -10.65
CA LYS A 24 -1.37 15.64 -10.56
C LYS A 24 -0.83 16.77 -9.68
N GLU A 25 -1.33 17.99 -9.86
CA GLU A 25 -0.95 19.13 -9.02
C GLU A 25 -1.34 18.92 -7.56
N ALA A 26 -2.50 18.32 -7.28
CA ALA A 26 -2.90 17.99 -5.93
C ALA A 26 -1.98 16.91 -5.31
N GLN A 27 -1.58 15.91 -6.08
CA GLN A 27 -0.62 14.89 -5.65
C GLN A 27 0.75 15.50 -5.37
N GLN A 28 1.24 16.37 -6.26
CA GLN A 28 2.51 17.08 -6.07
C GLN A 28 2.47 17.95 -4.81
N ARG A 29 1.39 18.73 -4.59
CA ARG A 29 1.24 19.51 -3.36
C ARG A 29 1.25 18.66 -2.09
N ARG A 30 0.69 17.44 -2.13
CA ARG A 30 0.72 16.50 -1.00
C ARG A 30 2.13 15.96 -0.77
N LEU A 31 2.85 15.67 -1.86
CA LEU A 31 4.24 15.23 -1.82
C LEU A 31 5.15 16.34 -1.28
N ASP A 32 5.02 17.57 -1.76
CA ASP A 32 5.83 18.72 -1.33
C ASP A 32 5.64 19.03 0.16
N ARG A 33 4.45 18.73 0.70
CA ARG A 33 4.13 18.95 2.11
C ARG A 33 4.55 17.79 3.02
N PHE A 34 5.04 16.69 2.45
CA PHE A 34 5.44 15.52 3.20
C PHE A 34 6.58 15.85 4.18
N ASP A 35 7.53 16.69 3.76
CA ASP A 35 8.65 17.14 4.60
C ASP A 35 8.31 18.39 5.44
N GLY A 36 7.04 18.79 5.47
CA GLY A 36 6.58 19.97 6.20
C GLY A 36 6.57 19.75 7.72
N PRO A 37 6.85 20.79 8.53
CA PRO A 37 6.80 20.68 9.99
C PRO A 37 5.39 20.28 10.44
N GLY A 38 5.31 19.26 11.30
CA GLY A 38 4.05 18.76 11.83
C GLY A 38 3.25 17.85 10.90
N TRP A 39 3.84 17.38 9.79
CA TRP A 39 3.17 16.42 8.90
C TRP A 39 2.70 15.16 9.66
N VAL A 40 3.57 14.55 10.48
CA VAL A 40 3.21 13.39 11.31
C VAL A 40 2.00 13.69 12.18
N VAL A 41 2.00 14.82 12.89
CA VAL A 41 0.88 15.23 13.77
C VAL A 41 -0.42 15.41 12.98
N ALA A 42 -0.35 16.06 11.83
CA ALA A 42 -1.51 16.26 10.96
C ALA A 42 -2.04 14.93 10.42
N MET A 43 -1.14 14.02 10.04
CA MET A 43 -1.49 12.72 9.49
C MET A 43 -2.07 11.78 10.57
N THR A 44 -1.50 11.77 11.78
CA THR A 44 -2.05 11.07 12.95
C THR A 44 -3.49 11.51 13.22
N ARG A 45 -3.76 12.82 13.21
CA ARG A 45 -5.12 13.36 13.36
C ARG A 45 -6.05 12.91 12.23
N LEU A 46 -5.58 12.90 10.99
CA LEU A 46 -6.36 12.46 9.84
C LEU A 46 -6.71 10.98 9.92
N VAL A 47 -5.77 10.13 10.33
CA VAL A 47 -5.99 8.70 10.54
C VAL A 47 -7.06 8.47 11.60
N PHE A 48 -6.97 9.13 12.75
CA PHE A 48 -8.00 9.03 13.79
C PHE A 48 -9.35 9.53 13.32
N TRP A 49 -9.39 10.67 12.62
CA TRP A 49 -10.61 11.20 12.06
C TRP A 49 -11.26 10.22 11.09
N GLN A 50 -10.49 9.62 10.17
CA GLN A 50 -11.01 8.61 9.24
C GLN A 50 -11.54 7.37 9.97
N MET A 51 -10.84 6.90 11.01
CA MET A 51 -11.30 5.77 11.82
C MET A 51 -12.64 6.08 12.48
N LEU A 52 -12.80 7.28 13.06
CA LEU A 52 -14.05 7.69 13.70
C LEU A 52 -15.19 7.85 12.68
N GLU A 53 -14.91 8.46 11.54
CA GLU A 53 -15.90 8.70 10.48
C GLU A 53 -16.40 7.39 9.86
N THR A 54 -15.49 6.44 9.61
CA THR A 54 -15.84 5.16 8.97
C THR A 54 -16.24 4.07 9.96
N GLY A 55 -15.94 4.24 11.25
CA GLY A 55 -16.05 3.19 12.27
C GLY A 55 -15.06 2.03 12.08
N LEU A 56 -14.08 2.16 11.19
CA LEU A 56 -13.16 1.08 10.82
C LEU A 56 -11.72 1.40 11.23
N PRO A 57 -11.06 0.55 12.05
CA PRO A 57 -9.68 0.75 12.49
C PRO A 57 -8.66 0.24 11.44
N PHE A 58 -8.86 0.59 10.17
CA PHE A 58 -8.02 0.14 9.06
C PHE A 58 -7.66 1.30 8.14
N PHE A 59 -6.37 1.52 7.97
CA PHE A 59 -5.83 2.58 7.12
C PHE A 59 -4.98 1.98 5.99
N ARG A 60 -5.21 2.42 4.75
CA ARG A 60 -4.37 2.06 3.60
C ARG A 60 -3.52 3.27 3.20
N TRP A 61 -2.22 3.09 3.15
CA TRP A 61 -1.28 4.06 2.64
C TRP A 61 -1.13 3.93 1.13
N PHE A 62 -1.21 5.07 0.44
CA PHE A 62 -1.04 5.24 -1.00
C PHE A 62 -1.94 4.37 -1.89
N ASP A 63 -2.47 4.99 -2.94
CA ASP A 63 -3.24 4.25 -3.92
C ASP A 63 -2.31 3.37 -4.76
N SER A 64 -1.20 3.91 -5.26
CA SER A 64 -0.23 3.23 -6.14
C SER A 64 0.92 2.51 -5.41
N GLY A 65 1.20 2.88 -4.16
CA GLY A 65 2.25 2.27 -3.35
C GLY A 65 3.66 2.87 -3.51
N ASP A 66 3.78 4.06 -4.11
CA ASP A 66 5.06 4.67 -4.45
C ASP A 66 5.66 5.46 -3.27
N LEU A 67 6.62 4.86 -2.56
CA LEU A 67 7.45 5.56 -1.58
C LEU A 67 8.51 6.40 -2.31
N GLN A 68 8.73 7.65 -1.88
CA GLN A 68 9.72 8.53 -2.53
C GLN A 68 11.07 8.57 -1.80
N SER A 69 11.12 8.17 -0.53
CA SER A 69 12.35 8.16 0.27
C SER A 69 12.24 7.26 1.50
N VAL A 70 13.39 6.94 2.12
CA VAL A 70 13.42 6.27 3.45
C VAL A 70 12.82 7.15 4.54
N HIS A 71 13.02 8.47 4.44
CA HIS A 71 12.38 9.43 5.33
C HIS A 71 10.85 9.33 5.27
N MET A 72 10.29 9.11 4.08
CA MET A 72 8.85 8.90 3.89
C MET A 72 8.34 7.68 4.68
N LEU A 73 9.03 6.56 4.58
CA LEU A 73 8.68 5.36 5.33
C LEU A 73 8.84 5.57 6.85
N ARG A 74 9.85 6.32 7.28
CA ARG A 74 10.04 6.68 8.70
C ARG A 74 8.87 7.48 9.26
N GLN A 75 8.41 8.51 8.55
CA GLN A 75 7.26 9.29 9.00
C GLN A 75 5.97 8.46 9.03
N ILE A 76 5.76 7.55 8.06
CA ILE A 76 4.62 6.61 8.05
C ILE A 76 4.67 5.68 9.27
N ALA A 77 5.84 5.12 9.57
CA ALA A 77 6.04 4.28 10.74
C ALA A 77 5.79 5.05 12.05
N GLU A 78 6.20 6.32 12.12
CA GLU A 78 5.91 7.17 13.26
C GLU A 78 4.41 7.41 13.45
N VAL A 79 3.68 7.73 12.36
CA VAL A 79 2.22 7.87 12.41
C VAL A 79 1.58 6.56 12.89
N ALA A 80 1.97 5.42 12.33
CA ALA A 80 1.44 4.12 12.74
C ALA A 80 1.69 3.85 14.24
N GLY A 81 2.89 4.14 14.74
CA GLY A 81 3.21 4.03 16.17
C GLY A 81 2.38 4.95 17.06
N GLN A 82 1.98 6.13 16.56
CA GLN A 82 1.09 7.06 17.27
C GLN A 82 -0.40 6.69 17.18
N THR A 83 -0.78 5.74 16.31
CA THR A 83 -2.16 5.26 16.14
C THR A 83 -2.27 3.75 16.37
N PRO A 84 -1.92 3.24 17.58
CA PRO A 84 -1.81 1.79 17.83
C PRO A 84 -3.14 1.03 17.67
N VAL A 85 -4.27 1.71 17.77
CA VAL A 85 -5.61 1.13 17.59
C VAL A 85 -5.98 0.92 16.12
N VAL A 86 -5.25 1.53 15.19
CA VAL A 86 -5.47 1.42 13.74
C VAL A 86 -4.46 0.46 13.15
N ARG A 87 -4.92 -0.46 12.30
CA ARG A 87 -4.02 -1.28 11.48
C ARG A 87 -3.74 -0.57 10.17
N HIS A 88 -2.46 -0.49 9.81
CA HIS A 88 -1.96 0.16 8.61
C HIS A 88 -1.50 -0.88 7.60
N TRP A 89 -1.85 -0.65 6.34
CA TRP A 89 -1.35 -1.42 5.21
C TRP A 89 -0.68 -0.49 4.21
N LEU A 90 0.57 -0.81 3.84
CA LEU A 90 1.35 -0.13 2.83
C LEU A 90 1.78 -1.12 1.75
N PRO A 91 1.08 -1.23 0.61
CA PRO A 91 1.60 -1.94 -0.55
C PRO A 91 2.70 -1.11 -1.20
N THR A 92 3.82 -1.72 -1.59
CA THR A 92 4.89 -0.97 -2.28
C THR A 92 5.75 -1.85 -3.19
N ARG A 93 6.34 -1.25 -4.23
CA ARG A 93 7.41 -1.84 -5.05
C ARG A 93 8.79 -1.26 -4.75
N GLU A 94 8.90 -0.41 -3.73
CA GLU A 94 10.16 0.27 -3.43
C GLU A 94 11.08 -0.58 -2.55
N TYR A 95 11.55 -1.70 -3.10
CA TYR A 95 12.40 -2.67 -2.41
C TYR A 95 13.63 -2.03 -1.78
N GLY A 96 14.28 -1.09 -2.49
CA GLY A 96 15.48 -0.41 -2.04
C GLY A 96 15.21 0.42 -0.78
N ILE A 97 14.15 1.23 -0.81
CA ILE A 97 13.73 2.09 0.29
C ILE A 97 13.39 1.25 1.53
N VAL A 98 12.58 0.20 1.35
CA VAL A 98 12.20 -0.66 2.48
C VAL A 98 13.41 -1.39 3.05
N ARG A 99 14.30 -1.92 2.19
CA ARG A 99 15.55 -2.57 2.63
C ARG A 99 16.40 -1.63 3.46
N GLU A 100 16.59 -0.40 2.99
CA GLU A 100 17.43 0.58 3.65
C GLU A 100 16.84 0.99 5.01
N TYR A 101 15.54 1.22 5.08
CA TYR A 101 14.85 1.49 6.35
C TYR A 101 15.06 0.36 7.37
N LEU A 102 14.89 -0.90 6.94
CA LEU A 102 14.97 -2.08 7.79
C LEU A 102 16.39 -2.41 8.30
N ARG A 103 17.45 -1.78 7.75
CA ARG A 103 18.82 -1.95 8.27
C ARG A 103 18.99 -1.39 9.67
N GLU A 104 18.25 -0.33 9.98
CA GLU A 104 18.42 0.45 11.21
C GLU A 104 17.13 0.57 12.03
N ASN A 105 15.98 0.15 11.49
CA ASN A 105 14.68 0.36 12.09
C ASN A 105 13.81 -0.90 11.99
N SER A 106 12.93 -1.10 12.96
CA SER A 106 11.85 -2.08 12.90
C SER A 106 10.53 -1.42 12.54
N LEU A 107 9.65 -2.13 11.83
CA LEU A 107 8.29 -1.66 11.58
C LEU A 107 7.44 -1.78 12.86
N PRO A 108 6.52 -0.84 13.13
CA PRO A 108 5.51 -1.01 14.17
C PRO A 108 4.63 -2.25 13.92
N ASP A 109 4.18 -2.91 14.99
CA ASP A 109 3.37 -4.14 14.90
C ASP A 109 2.03 -3.93 14.16
N ASN A 110 1.51 -2.71 14.17
CA ASN A 110 0.29 -2.33 13.48
C ASN A 110 0.54 -1.82 12.04
N LEU A 111 1.76 -1.87 11.52
CA LEU A 111 2.09 -1.49 10.14
C LEU A 111 2.54 -2.70 9.30
N VAL A 112 1.67 -3.13 8.39
CA VAL A 112 1.98 -4.18 7.41
C VAL A 112 2.47 -3.55 6.11
N VAL A 113 3.77 -3.63 5.86
CA VAL A 113 4.38 -3.30 4.57
C VAL A 113 4.35 -4.55 3.67
N ARG A 114 3.62 -4.48 2.55
CA ARG A 114 3.51 -5.59 1.59
C ARG A 114 4.29 -5.32 0.32
N ILE A 115 5.28 -6.16 0.06
CA ILE A 115 6.13 -6.04 -1.12
C ILE A 115 5.42 -6.61 -2.35
N SER A 116 5.20 -5.76 -3.34
CA SER A 116 4.38 -6.08 -4.52
C SER A 116 5.22 -6.61 -5.67
N ALA A 117 4.79 -7.71 -6.27
CA ALA A 117 5.38 -8.22 -7.51
C ALA A 117 5.23 -7.19 -8.65
N PRO A 118 6.25 -7.01 -9.50
CA PRO A 118 6.18 -6.10 -10.64
C PRO A 118 5.39 -6.69 -11.80
N MET A 119 5.45 -8.01 -11.99
CA MET A 119 4.86 -8.73 -13.12
C MET A 119 3.53 -9.38 -12.75
N VAL A 120 2.60 -9.42 -13.71
CA VAL A 120 1.41 -10.28 -13.63
C VAL A 120 1.86 -11.74 -13.71
N ASP A 121 1.27 -12.60 -12.90
CA ASP A 121 1.64 -14.02 -12.72
C ASP A 121 3.12 -14.21 -12.29
N GLY A 122 3.76 -13.14 -11.84
CA GLY A 122 5.13 -13.17 -11.33
C GLY A 122 5.21 -13.80 -9.94
N PRO A 123 6.36 -14.37 -9.57
CA PRO A 123 6.54 -14.98 -8.26
C PRO A 123 6.46 -13.93 -7.14
N ALA A 124 5.98 -14.37 -5.97
CA ALA A 124 6.01 -13.58 -4.76
C ALA A 124 7.46 -13.18 -4.39
N PRO A 125 7.76 -11.88 -4.18
CA PRO A 125 9.12 -11.45 -3.89
C PRO A 125 9.63 -11.93 -2.52
N ARG A 126 10.79 -12.58 -2.45
CA ARG A 126 11.28 -13.18 -1.18
C ARG A 126 12.35 -12.37 -0.46
N SER A 127 12.76 -11.23 -1.00
CA SER A 127 14.06 -10.61 -0.71
C SER A 127 14.15 -9.78 0.58
N LEU A 128 13.04 -9.62 1.33
CA LEU A 128 12.96 -8.77 2.52
C LEU A 128 12.31 -9.44 3.75
N GLY A 129 11.90 -10.70 3.66
CA GLY A 129 11.22 -11.39 4.78
C GLY A 129 9.87 -10.77 5.19
N LEU A 130 9.33 -9.86 4.37
CA LEU A 130 8.04 -9.21 4.58
C LEU A 130 6.93 -9.95 3.84
N PRO A 131 5.66 -9.79 4.27
CA PRO A 131 4.52 -10.25 3.49
C PRO A 131 4.50 -9.63 2.09
N THR A 132 3.92 -10.34 1.14
CA THR A 132 3.96 -9.97 -0.27
C THR A 132 2.57 -9.76 -0.85
N SER A 133 2.55 -9.22 -2.06
CA SER A 133 1.36 -9.23 -2.90
C SER A 133 1.68 -9.53 -4.36
N THR A 134 0.81 -10.28 -5.03
CA THR A 134 0.92 -10.63 -6.45
C THR A 134 -0.36 -10.27 -7.20
N VAL A 135 -0.28 -10.23 -8.53
CA VAL A 135 -1.45 -10.11 -9.41
C VAL A 135 -1.49 -11.34 -10.30
N HIS A 136 -2.64 -11.98 -10.44
CA HIS A 136 -2.79 -13.17 -11.27
C HIS A 136 -3.85 -12.98 -12.36
N GLY A 137 -3.62 -13.56 -13.54
CA GLY A 137 -4.55 -13.51 -14.67
C GLY A 137 -5.60 -14.64 -14.68
N GLY A 138 -5.34 -15.74 -13.99
CA GLY A 138 -6.20 -16.93 -13.93
C GLY A 138 -7.34 -16.85 -12.91
N GLU A 139 -7.98 -17.99 -12.65
CA GLU A 139 -9.04 -18.10 -11.62
C GLU A 139 -8.48 -18.06 -10.19
N GLU A 140 -7.27 -18.60 -10.00
CA GLU A 140 -6.57 -18.60 -8.72
C GLU A 140 -5.11 -18.15 -8.89
N GLY A 141 -4.64 -17.38 -7.91
CA GLY A 141 -3.24 -17.01 -7.74
C GLY A 141 -2.62 -17.63 -6.49
N PRO A 142 -1.31 -17.42 -6.28
CA PRO A 142 -0.59 -18.00 -5.15
C PRO A 142 -1.01 -17.37 -3.81
N GLY A 143 -1.13 -18.17 -2.76
CA GLY A 143 -1.44 -17.69 -1.41
C GLY A 143 -2.92 -17.31 -1.23
N PHE A 144 -3.20 -16.23 -0.50
CA PHE A 144 -4.57 -15.81 -0.23
C PHE A 144 -5.16 -15.04 -1.42
N ASN A 145 -6.18 -15.61 -2.06
CA ASN A 145 -6.89 -14.96 -3.16
C ASN A 145 -7.85 -13.88 -2.64
N CYS A 146 -7.65 -12.64 -3.08
CA CYS A 146 -8.45 -11.51 -2.65
C CYS A 146 -9.89 -11.64 -3.17
N PRO A 147 -10.91 -11.69 -2.29
CA PRO A 147 -12.31 -11.86 -2.70
C PRO A 147 -12.92 -10.57 -3.26
N ALA A 148 -12.21 -9.44 -3.19
CA ALA A 148 -12.84 -8.13 -3.39
C ALA A 148 -13.41 -7.91 -4.80
N ARG A 149 -12.86 -8.60 -5.82
CA ARG A 149 -13.38 -8.52 -7.19
C ARG A 149 -14.52 -9.51 -7.45
N THR A 150 -14.55 -10.62 -6.72
CA THR A 150 -15.53 -11.68 -6.87
C THR A 150 -16.75 -11.50 -5.96
N SER A 151 -16.67 -10.58 -4.98
CA SER A 151 -17.80 -10.18 -4.16
C SER A 151 -18.86 -9.38 -4.94
N SER A 152 -20.10 -9.40 -4.45
CA SER A 152 -21.21 -8.63 -5.02
C SER A 152 -21.80 -7.69 -3.96
N PRO A 153 -21.61 -6.35 -4.05
CA PRO A 153 -20.81 -5.65 -5.06
C PRO A 153 -19.29 -5.83 -4.84
N PRO A 154 -18.43 -5.51 -5.84
CA PRO A 154 -16.98 -5.61 -5.69
C PRO A 154 -16.45 -4.69 -4.59
N ASN A 155 -16.02 -5.25 -3.45
CA ASN A 155 -15.45 -4.53 -2.32
C ASN A 155 -14.74 -5.50 -1.36
N CYS A 156 -13.97 -4.98 -0.40
CA CYS A 156 -13.24 -5.83 0.55
C CYS A 156 -14.13 -6.56 1.57
N GLY A 157 -15.41 -6.17 1.72
CA GLY A 157 -16.33 -6.70 2.73
C GLY A 157 -15.69 -6.69 4.12
N ASP A 158 -15.73 -7.84 4.79
CA ASP A 158 -15.08 -8.07 6.08
C ASP A 158 -13.63 -8.59 5.95
N CYS A 159 -13.15 -8.84 4.73
CA CYS A 159 -11.79 -9.34 4.52
C CYS A 159 -10.75 -8.27 4.86
N ARG A 160 -9.77 -8.65 5.69
CA ARG A 160 -8.66 -7.76 6.10
C ARG A 160 -7.28 -8.40 5.92
N ALA A 161 -7.17 -9.39 5.03
CA ALA A 161 -5.91 -10.09 4.75
C ALA A 161 -4.74 -9.13 4.44
N CYS A 162 -5.01 -8.02 3.74
CA CYS A 162 -3.99 -7.02 3.44
C CYS A 162 -3.35 -6.38 4.68
N TRP A 163 -4.07 -6.31 5.80
CA TRP A 163 -3.62 -5.74 7.08
C TRP A 163 -3.10 -6.80 8.08
N ASP A 164 -3.07 -8.08 7.71
CA ASP A 164 -2.61 -9.15 8.59
C ASP A 164 -1.23 -9.65 8.18
N TRP A 165 -0.21 -9.40 9.01
CA TRP A 165 1.16 -9.83 8.76
C TRP A 165 1.31 -11.36 8.64
N ARG A 166 0.37 -12.13 9.20
CA ARG A 166 0.35 -13.60 9.12
C ARG A 166 -0.02 -14.12 7.73
N VAL A 167 -0.70 -13.31 6.92
CA VAL A 167 -1.00 -13.68 5.53
C VAL A 167 0.23 -13.42 4.68
N GLY A 168 1.00 -14.47 4.42
CA GLY A 168 2.29 -14.38 3.73
C GLY A 168 2.22 -13.75 2.33
N ASN A 169 1.26 -14.15 1.50
CA ASN A 169 1.00 -13.52 0.20
C ASN A 169 -0.50 -13.26 -0.01
N VAL A 170 -0.85 -12.08 -0.50
CA VAL A 170 -2.18 -11.77 -1.01
C VAL A 170 -2.13 -11.66 -2.53
N SER A 171 -2.96 -12.41 -3.24
CA SER A 171 -3.05 -12.36 -4.68
C SER A 171 -4.31 -11.65 -5.14
N TYR A 172 -4.15 -10.69 -6.04
CA TYR A 172 -5.24 -9.92 -6.62
C TYR A 172 -5.55 -10.41 -8.04
N PRO A 173 -6.81 -10.71 -8.37
CA PRO A 173 -7.18 -10.96 -9.77
C PRO A 173 -6.88 -9.72 -10.63
N LEU A 174 -6.38 -9.93 -11.85
CA LEU A 174 -6.11 -8.86 -12.80
C LEU A 174 -7.40 -8.07 -13.12
N HIS A 175 -7.26 -6.75 -13.28
CA HIS A 175 -8.36 -5.84 -13.57
C HIS A 175 -8.91 -5.99 -15.00
#